data_AF-A0A520ES89-F1
#
_entry.id   AF-A0A520ES89-F1
#
_cell.length_a   1.000
_cell.length_b   1.000
_cell.length_c   1.000
_cell.angle_alpha   90.00
_cell.angle_beta   90.00
_cell.angle_gamma   90.00
#
_symmetry.space_group_name_H-M   'P 1'
#
loop_
_entity.id
_entity.type
_entity.pdbx_description
1 polymer ?
#
loop_
_entity_poly.entity_id
_entity_poly.type
_entity_poly.pdbx_seq_one_letter_code
_entity_poly.pdbx_strand_id
1 'polypeptide(L)'
;MDERPAPATVDPHSLTFPRTATYFLNQQDLPSVEELARYDVVVIDNEWANRKPREYFDDLRHANPRLRLLAYVNMVDHPDQLGTEAYWANRYALWQFDQNGESAFPEPWLAHTMDGTPVSEWPASTMTNLTDQAPRINGQIFAEYAANWVVDDVWAAGVWDGIFLDVWGDRIYSADRDHWDIDSDGTDEPDDSIYGFGNPWERGVNLAEQIIRQRIPDALLIANGDRTLLKQQLDGRAWEKFADPRADRNPMFDIEQYVSLTAEGDHRRPGLAMTIDKLGAAPHS
;
A
#
# COMPACT_ATOMS: atom_id res chain seq x y z
N MET A 1 12.71 33.84 47.00
CA MET A 1 11.98 32.56 46.87
C MET A 1 11.91 32.30 45.38
N ASP A 2 12.60 31.27 44.93
CA ASP A 2 12.83 30.96 43.53
C ASP A 2 11.74 29.98 43.10
N GLU A 3 10.64 30.51 42.55
CA GLU A 3 9.54 29.68 42.03
C GLU A 3 9.99 29.05 40.72
N ARG A 4 10.41 27.79 40.79
CA ARG A 4 10.53 26.97 39.59
C ARG A 4 9.13 26.78 39.00
N PRO A 5 8.92 27.05 37.70
CA PRO A 5 7.66 26.73 37.06
C PRO A 5 7.40 25.22 37.16
N ALA A 6 6.15 24.86 37.45
CA ALA A 6 5.70 23.47 37.45
C ALA A 6 5.99 22.85 36.07
N PRO A 7 6.40 21.57 36.02
CA PRO A 7 6.62 20.89 34.75
C PRO A 7 5.32 20.93 33.93
N ALA A 8 5.44 21.32 32.66
CA ALA A 8 4.33 21.31 31.73
C ALA A 8 3.71 19.91 31.69
N THR A 9 2.41 19.81 31.90
CA THR A 9 1.63 18.60 31.67
C THR A 9 1.74 18.25 30.19
N VAL A 10 2.59 17.27 29.88
CA VAL A 10 2.67 16.68 28.55
C VAL A 10 1.33 16.02 28.28
N ASP A 11 0.61 16.50 27.26
CA ASP A 11 -0.60 15.87 26.78
C ASP A 11 -0.27 14.40 26.43
N PRO A 12 -0.94 13.40 27.02
CA PRO A 12 -0.74 11.99 26.65
C PRO A 12 -1.06 11.72 25.16
N HIS A 13 -1.74 12.65 24.47
CA HIS A 13 -1.97 12.64 23.03
C HIS A 13 -0.88 13.34 22.20
N SER A 14 0.11 13.99 22.83
CA SER A 14 1.26 14.55 22.11
C SER A 14 2.22 13.44 21.70
N LEU A 15 2.10 12.99 20.45
CA LEU A 15 3.03 12.07 19.84
C LEU A 15 4.41 12.76 19.70
N THR A 16 5.41 12.27 20.43
CA THR A 16 6.80 12.71 20.33
C THR A 16 7.39 12.25 19.00
N PHE A 17 7.96 13.17 18.22
CA PHE A 17 8.63 12.87 16.97
C PHE A 17 10.13 12.55 17.22
N PRO A 18 10.74 11.64 16.43
CA PRO A 18 10.12 10.84 15.38
C PRO A 18 9.23 9.73 15.95
N ARG A 19 8.15 9.40 15.22
CA ARG A 19 7.30 8.24 15.50
C ARG A 19 7.97 6.99 14.92
N THR A 20 7.77 5.84 15.55
CA THR A 20 8.29 4.57 15.05
C THR A 20 7.22 3.82 14.27
N ALA A 21 7.63 3.19 13.17
CA ALA A 21 6.76 2.36 12.36
C ALA A 21 7.41 0.99 12.13
N THR A 22 6.59 -0.03 11.92
CA THR A 22 7.03 -1.34 11.47
C THR A 22 6.11 -1.90 10.39
N TYR A 23 6.69 -2.77 9.57
CA TYR A 23 6.07 -3.38 8.40
C TYR A 23 6.35 -4.88 8.41
N PHE A 24 5.32 -5.69 8.68
CA PHE A 24 5.45 -7.14 8.85
C PHE A 24 4.50 -7.89 7.90
N LEU A 25 5.02 -8.30 6.74
CA LEU A 25 4.28 -9.07 5.73
C LEU A 25 4.54 -10.57 5.76
N ASN A 26 5.18 -11.08 6.81
CA ASN A 26 5.31 -12.53 6.96
C ASN A 26 3.89 -13.12 7.02
N GLN A 27 3.65 -14.08 6.13
CA GLN A 27 2.36 -14.72 5.99
C GLN A 27 2.18 -15.87 6.96
N GLN A 28 3.24 -16.50 7.45
CA GLN A 28 3.11 -17.69 8.30
C GLN A 28 2.94 -17.34 9.77
N ASP A 29 3.65 -16.33 10.23
CA ASP A 29 3.68 -15.93 11.63
C ASP A 29 3.56 -14.41 11.78
N LEU A 30 2.74 -14.01 12.74
CA LEU A 30 2.60 -12.62 13.17
C LEU A 30 3.37 -12.44 14.49
N PRO A 31 4.12 -11.34 14.69
CA PRO A 31 4.78 -11.06 15.95
C PRO A 31 3.81 -11.02 17.14
N SER A 32 4.35 -11.11 18.37
CA SER A 32 3.51 -11.00 19.57
C SER A 32 2.92 -9.60 19.73
N VAL A 33 1.84 -9.50 20.51
CA VAL A 33 1.25 -8.21 20.91
C VAL A 33 2.32 -7.30 21.53
N GLU A 34 3.17 -7.84 22.41
CA GLU A 34 4.24 -7.07 23.07
C GLU A 34 5.23 -6.47 22.05
N GLU A 35 5.58 -7.21 21.00
CA GLU A 35 6.50 -6.72 19.98
C GLU A 35 5.85 -5.63 19.12
N LEU A 36 4.64 -5.87 18.61
CA LEU A 36 3.95 -4.88 17.78
C LEU A 36 3.59 -3.61 18.54
N ALA A 37 3.27 -3.72 19.84
CA ALA A 37 2.90 -2.57 20.67
C ALA A 37 4.04 -1.55 20.87
N ARG A 38 5.30 -1.89 20.53
CA ARG A 38 6.47 -1.00 20.61
C ARG A 38 6.45 0.12 19.56
N TYR A 39 5.61 -0.01 18.54
CA TYR A 39 5.57 0.91 17.40
C TYR A 39 4.33 1.82 17.46
N ASP A 40 4.46 3.06 16.97
CA ASP A 40 3.33 3.98 16.84
C ASP A 40 2.49 3.67 15.59
N VAL A 41 3.09 3.08 14.55
CA VAL A 41 2.41 2.59 13.34
C VAL A 41 2.82 1.16 13.06
N VAL A 42 1.85 0.29 12.81
CA VAL A 42 2.07 -1.11 12.45
C VAL A 42 1.32 -1.39 11.16
N VAL A 43 2.03 -1.95 10.18
CA VAL A 43 1.45 -2.44 8.93
C VAL A 43 1.63 -3.95 8.86
N ILE A 44 0.52 -4.68 8.64
CA ILE A 44 0.51 -6.14 8.51
C ILE A 44 -0.43 -6.55 7.37
N ASP A 45 -0.23 -7.73 6.80
CA ASP A 45 -1.11 -8.26 5.75
C ASP A 45 -2.59 -8.32 6.21
N ASN A 46 -3.49 -7.86 5.36
CA ASN A 46 -4.93 -7.79 5.64
C ASN A 46 -5.56 -9.14 6.03
N GLU A 47 -4.95 -10.26 5.62
CA GLU A 47 -5.42 -11.60 5.93
C GLU A 47 -5.29 -11.95 7.42
N TRP A 48 -4.49 -11.20 8.18
CA TRP A 48 -4.37 -11.42 9.62
C TRP A 48 -5.68 -11.16 10.38
N ALA A 49 -6.57 -10.30 9.87
CA ALA A 49 -7.89 -10.09 10.50
C ALA A 49 -8.79 -11.34 10.47
N ASN A 50 -8.61 -12.20 9.46
CA ASN A 50 -9.30 -13.50 9.38
C ASN A 50 -8.58 -14.59 10.19
N ARG A 51 -7.24 -14.53 10.25
CA ARG A 51 -6.40 -15.58 10.87
C ARG A 51 -6.14 -15.42 12.36
N LYS A 52 -6.33 -14.22 12.91
CA LYS A 52 -6.22 -13.96 14.35
C LYS A 52 -7.59 -13.71 14.96
N PRO A 53 -7.82 -14.19 16.20
CA PRO A 53 -9.04 -13.88 16.90
C PRO A 53 -9.06 -12.38 17.26
N ARG A 54 -10.26 -11.81 17.39
CA ARG A 54 -10.47 -10.38 17.65
C ARG A 54 -9.71 -9.89 18.88
N GLU A 55 -9.59 -10.72 19.91
CA GLU A 55 -8.90 -10.41 21.16
C GLU A 55 -7.42 -10.05 20.93
N TYR A 56 -6.75 -10.61 19.93
CA TYR A 56 -5.37 -10.25 19.61
C TYR A 56 -5.23 -8.75 19.28
N PHE A 57 -6.18 -8.22 18.51
CA PHE A 57 -6.20 -6.81 18.12
C PHE A 57 -6.62 -5.92 19.28
N ASP A 58 -7.60 -6.36 20.07
CA ASP A 58 -8.04 -5.61 21.25
C ASP A 58 -6.90 -5.51 22.30
N ASP A 59 -6.15 -6.60 22.52
CA ASP A 59 -4.97 -6.62 23.39
C ASP A 59 -3.86 -5.70 22.86
N LEU A 60 -3.65 -5.64 21.53
CA LEU A 60 -2.71 -4.71 20.91
C LEU A 60 -3.09 -3.25 21.17
N ARG A 61 -4.37 -2.91 21.06
CA ARG A 61 -4.88 -1.57 21.40
C ARG A 61 -4.75 -1.26 22.88
N HIS A 62 -4.96 -2.25 23.75
CA HIS A 62 -4.79 -2.06 25.18
C HIS A 62 -3.32 -1.80 25.54
N ALA A 63 -2.40 -2.57 24.94
CA ALA A 63 -0.97 -2.43 25.17
C ALA A 63 -0.40 -1.11 24.66
N ASN A 64 -0.88 -0.61 23.52
CA ASN A 64 -0.54 0.72 23.01
C ASN A 64 -1.76 1.44 22.42
N PRO A 65 -2.47 2.26 23.22
CA PRO A 65 -3.65 3.01 22.77
C PRO A 65 -3.38 4.07 21.70
N ARG A 66 -2.10 4.40 21.44
CA ARG A 66 -1.70 5.38 20.42
C ARG A 66 -1.37 4.75 19.07
N LEU A 67 -1.23 3.42 19.03
CA LEU A 67 -0.87 2.67 17.84
C LEU A 67 -1.88 2.91 16.71
N ARG A 68 -1.38 3.03 15.49
CA ARG A 68 -2.18 2.95 14.26
C ARG A 68 -1.88 1.65 13.53
N LEU A 69 -2.90 0.82 13.33
CA LEU A 69 -2.80 -0.46 12.64
C LEU A 69 -3.35 -0.32 11.22
N LEU A 70 -2.51 -0.55 10.22
CA LEU A 70 -2.88 -0.45 8.81
C LEU A 70 -2.90 -1.83 8.15
N ALA A 71 -3.93 -2.07 7.34
CA ALA A 71 -4.02 -3.27 6.52
C ALA A 71 -3.17 -3.09 5.26
N TYR A 72 -2.17 -3.94 5.06
CA TYR A 72 -1.48 -4.05 3.78
C TYR A 72 -2.37 -4.72 2.75
N VAL A 73 -2.53 -4.07 1.60
CA VAL A 73 -3.23 -4.61 0.44
C VAL A 73 -2.35 -4.48 -0.80
N ASN A 74 -2.26 -5.56 -1.57
CA ASN A 74 -1.74 -5.56 -2.93
C ASN A 74 -2.89 -6.02 -3.83
N MET A 75 -3.29 -5.14 -4.73
CA MET A 75 -4.38 -5.36 -5.69
C MET A 75 -3.86 -5.46 -7.12
N VAL A 76 -2.54 -5.45 -7.31
CA VAL A 76 -1.91 -5.45 -8.63
C VAL A 76 -1.46 -6.83 -9.03
N ASP A 77 -0.77 -7.55 -8.15
CA ASP A 77 -0.21 -8.86 -8.49
C ASP A 77 -1.24 -9.96 -8.33
N HIS A 78 -1.85 -10.38 -9.45
CA HIS A 78 -2.77 -11.50 -9.46
C HIS A 78 -1.98 -12.82 -9.27
N PRO A 79 -2.27 -13.61 -8.22
CA PRO A 79 -1.63 -14.89 -8.02
C PRO A 79 -2.24 -15.97 -8.93
N ASP A 80 -1.41 -16.78 -9.60
CA ASP A 80 -1.88 -17.90 -10.43
C ASP A 80 -2.66 -18.96 -9.64
N GLN A 81 -2.35 -19.09 -8.35
CA GLN A 81 -3.00 -20.02 -7.42
C GLN A 81 -2.90 -19.49 -5.99
N LEU A 82 -3.85 -19.91 -5.14
CA LEU A 82 -3.81 -19.66 -3.71
C LEU A 82 -3.82 -20.98 -2.93
N GLY A 83 -3.55 -20.87 -1.63
CA GLY A 83 -3.79 -21.97 -0.69
C GLY A 83 -5.28 -22.20 -0.49
N THR A 84 -5.73 -22.39 0.75
CA THR A 84 -7.15 -22.59 1.06
C THR A 84 -7.85 -21.27 1.39
N GLU A 85 -9.15 -21.15 1.09
CA GLU A 85 -10.00 -20.00 1.44
C GLU A 85 -9.90 -19.64 2.93
N ALA A 86 -9.95 -20.65 3.81
CA ALA A 86 -9.86 -20.43 5.26
C ALA A 86 -8.59 -19.68 5.68
N TYR A 87 -7.51 -19.79 4.90
CA TYR A 87 -6.24 -19.11 5.14
C TYR A 87 -6.15 -17.77 4.39
N TRP A 88 -6.75 -17.66 3.21
CA TRP A 88 -6.62 -16.54 2.27
C TRP A 88 -7.97 -15.92 1.91
N ALA A 89 -8.85 -15.70 2.89
CA ALA A 89 -10.25 -15.35 2.67
C ALA A 89 -10.39 -14.04 1.86
N ASN A 90 -9.60 -13.03 2.19
CA ASN A 90 -9.70 -11.74 1.51
C ASN A 90 -9.16 -11.82 0.08
N ARG A 91 -8.05 -12.54 -0.15
CA ARG A 91 -7.52 -12.78 -1.50
C ARG A 91 -8.44 -13.66 -2.34
N TYR A 92 -9.12 -14.63 -1.74
CA TYR A 92 -10.16 -15.41 -2.42
C TYR A 92 -11.30 -14.50 -2.89
N ALA A 93 -11.75 -13.57 -2.04
CA ALA A 93 -12.77 -12.60 -2.42
C ALA A 93 -12.28 -11.66 -3.54
N LEU A 94 -11.10 -11.05 -3.41
CA LEU A 94 -10.53 -10.16 -4.43
C LEU A 94 -10.40 -10.86 -5.78
N TRP A 95 -9.74 -12.02 -5.78
CA TRP A 95 -9.38 -12.76 -6.99
C TRP A 95 -10.44 -13.80 -7.40
N GLN A 96 -11.63 -13.75 -6.80
CA GLN A 96 -12.79 -14.57 -7.14
C GLN A 96 -12.48 -16.07 -7.22
N PHE A 97 -11.65 -16.57 -6.30
CA PHE A 97 -11.36 -18.00 -6.20
C PHE A 97 -12.53 -18.73 -5.53
N ASP A 98 -12.86 -19.91 -6.05
CA ASP A 98 -13.79 -20.83 -5.42
C ASP A 98 -13.07 -21.83 -4.48
N GLN A 99 -13.83 -22.65 -3.75
CA GLN A 99 -13.30 -23.66 -2.84
C GLN A 99 -12.41 -24.74 -3.50
N ASN A 100 -12.42 -24.84 -4.83
CA ASN A 100 -11.57 -25.75 -5.59
C ASN A 100 -10.26 -25.08 -6.04
N GLY A 101 -10.10 -23.78 -5.78
CA GLY A 101 -8.96 -22.99 -6.22
C GLY A 101 -9.07 -22.53 -7.67
N GLU A 102 -10.28 -22.55 -8.26
CA GLU A 102 -10.53 -22.00 -9.59
C GLU A 102 -10.93 -20.53 -9.46
N SER A 103 -10.26 -19.64 -10.20
CA SER A 103 -10.60 -18.22 -10.23
C SER A 103 -11.61 -17.92 -11.34
N ALA A 104 -12.68 -17.23 -10.97
CA ALA A 104 -13.62 -16.60 -11.91
C ALA A 104 -13.23 -15.15 -12.25
N PHE A 105 -12.04 -14.70 -11.83
CA PHE A 105 -11.57 -13.34 -12.02
C PHE A 105 -11.57 -12.99 -13.52
N PRO A 106 -12.14 -11.84 -13.92
CA PRO A 106 -12.21 -11.48 -15.34
C PRO A 106 -10.82 -11.30 -15.93
N GLU A 107 -10.49 -12.12 -16.92
CA GLU A 107 -9.24 -11.99 -17.66
C GLU A 107 -9.04 -10.58 -18.25
N PRO A 108 -10.07 -9.86 -18.76
CA PRO A 108 -9.88 -8.51 -19.28
C PRO A 108 -9.46 -7.47 -18.23
N TRP A 109 -9.46 -7.82 -16.95
CA TRP A 109 -8.90 -6.99 -15.88
C TRP A 109 -7.41 -7.28 -15.60
N LEU A 110 -6.83 -8.26 -16.27
CA LEU A 110 -5.40 -8.57 -16.24
C LEU A 110 -4.69 -7.86 -17.39
N ALA A 111 -3.48 -7.41 -17.14
CA ALA A 111 -2.65 -6.71 -18.11
C ALA A 111 -2.04 -7.68 -19.11
N HIS A 112 -2.38 -7.49 -20.38
CA HIS A 112 -1.82 -8.25 -21.49
C HIS A 112 -1.42 -7.32 -22.63
N THR A 113 -0.41 -7.71 -23.39
CA THR A 113 -0.15 -7.12 -24.70
C THR A 113 -1.20 -7.59 -25.72
N MET A 114 -1.29 -6.93 -26.88
CA MET A 114 -2.25 -7.22 -27.94
C MET A 114 -2.18 -8.66 -28.47
N ASP A 115 -1.05 -9.34 -28.30
CA ASP A 115 -0.84 -10.73 -28.68
C ASP A 115 -1.22 -11.73 -27.58
N GLY A 116 -1.75 -11.24 -26.45
CA GLY A 116 -2.16 -12.01 -25.28
C GLY A 116 -1.01 -12.37 -24.35
N THR A 117 0.16 -11.71 -24.45
CA THR A 117 1.25 -11.98 -23.51
C THR A 117 1.01 -11.26 -22.18
N PRO A 118 1.09 -11.94 -21.02
CA PRO A 118 0.94 -11.30 -19.72
C PRO A 118 2.01 -10.24 -19.47
N VAL A 119 1.61 -9.16 -18.81
CA VAL A 119 2.53 -8.17 -18.24
C VAL A 119 2.63 -8.42 -16.74
N SER A 120 3.85 -8.39 -16.21
CA SER A 120 4.15 -8.79 -14.84
C SER A 120 4.97 -7.72 -14.13
N GLU A 121 4.60 -7.36 -12.91
CA GLU A 121 5.52 -6.64 -12.00
C GLU A 121 6.45 -7.62 -11.29
N TRP A 122 5.87 -8.65 -10.66
CA TRP A 122 6.60 -9.75 -10.06
C TRP A 122 6.69 -10.96 -10.99
N PRO A 123 7.82 -11.68 -11.01
CA PRO A 123 7.94 -12.90 -11.80
C PRO A 123 6.84 -13.91 -11.45
N ALA A 124 6.18 -14.45 -12.48
CA ALA A 124 5.10 -15.44 -12.36
C ALA A 124 3.81 -14.92 -11.69
N SER A 125 3.48 -13.64 -11.88
CA SER A 125 2.16 -13.08 -11.63
C SER A 125 1.78 -12.15 -12.77
N THR A 126 0.50 -12.12 -13.15
CA THR A 126 0.01 -11.13 -14.11
C THR A 126 -0.47 -9.90 -13.34
N MET A 127 -0.02 -8.71 -13.72
CA MET A 127 -0.49 -7.49 -13.07
C MET A 127 -1.93 -7.18 -13.52
N THR A 128 -2.69 -6.52 -12.67
CA THR A 128 -4.05 -6.06 -13.04
C THR A 128 -4.02 -4.72 -13.77
N ASN A 129 -5.09 -4.45 -14.51
CA ASN A 129 -5.32 -3.19 -15.18
C ASN A 129 -6.10 -2.20 -14.30
N LEU A 130 -5.38 -1.32 -13.58
CA LEU A 130 -5.98 -0.24 -12.78
C LEU A 130 -6.34 1.00 -13.60
N THR A 131 -6.19 1.00 -14.93
CA THR A 131 -6.51 2.18 -15.75
C THR A 131 -8.01 2.44 -15.79
N ASP A 132 -8.40 3.70 -16.04
CA ASP A 132 -9.81 4.04 -16.26
C ASP A 132 -10.36 3.60 -17.63
N GLN A 133 -9.51 3.03 -18.48
CA GLN A 133 -9.86 2.47 -19.78
C GLN A 133 -10.03 0.94 -19.75
N ALA A 134 -9.69 0.30 -18.62
CA ALA A 134 -9.89 -1.12 -18.42
C ALA A 134 -11.33 -1.55 -18.78
N PRO A 135 -11.51 -2.72 -19.42
CA PRO A 135 -12.83 -3.23 -19.77
C PRO A 135 -13.81 -3.25 -18.59
N ARG A 136 -15.04 -2.78 -18.85
CA ARG A 136 -16.12 -2.81 -17.87
C ARG A 136 -16.78 -4.18 -17.82
N ILE A 137 -16.65 -4.87 -16.69
CA ILE A 137 -17.30 -6.16 -16.42
C ILE A 137 -18.37 -5.93 -15.36
N ASN A 138 -19.61 -6.35 -15.64
CA ASN A 138 -20.76 -6.08 -14.77
C ASN A 138 -20.95 -4.60 -14.41
N GLY A 139 -20.57 -3.70 -15.33
CA GLY A 139 -20.74 -2.27 -15.15
C GLY A 139 -19.71 -1.62 -14.23
N GLN A 140 -18.55 -2.24 -13.98
CA GLN A 140 -17.41 -1.63 -13.28
C GLN A 140 -16.08 -1.98 -13.94
N ILE A 141 -15.08 -1.09 -13.83
CA ILE A 141 -13.68 -1.41 -14.14
C ILE A 141 -12.99 -2.05 -12.92
N PHE A 142 -11.81 -2.64 -13.10
CA PHE A 142 -11.09 -3.27 -12.00
C PHE A 142 -10.78 -2.29 -10.85
N ALA A 143 -10.37 -1.06 -11.14
CA ALA A 143 -10.07 -0.06 -10.12
C ALA A 143 -11.29 0.21 -9.18
N GLU A 144 -12.50 0.24 -9.72
CA GLU A 144 -13.74 0.38 -8.94
C GLU A 144 -14.01 -0.87 -8.10
N TYR A 145 -13.86 -2.05 -8.69
CA TYR A 145 -14.03 -3.34 -8.01
C TYR A 145 -13.06 -3.51 -6.83
N ALA A 146 -11.78 -3.25 -7.07
CA ALA A 146 -10.71 -3.37 -6.08
C ALA A 146 -10.92 -2.37 -4.91
N ALA A 147 -11.30 -1.12 -5.22
CA ALA A 147 -11.66 -0.13 -4.21
C ALA A 147 -12.85 -0.56 -3.34
N ASN A 148 -13.86 -1.19 -3.95
CA ASN A 148 -14.99 -1.72 -3.20
C ASN A 148 -14.58 -2.89 -2.31
N TRP A 149 -13.78 -3.83 -2.80
CA TRP A 149 -13.22 -4.93 -1.98
C TRP A 149 -12.43 -4.42 -0.76
N VAL A 150 -11.61 -3.37 -0.92
CA VAL A 150 -10.91 -2.77 0.23
C VAL A 150 -11.89 -2.34 1.32
N VAL A 151 -13.04 -1.79 0.95
CA VAL A 151 -14.03 -1.29 1.91
C VAL A 151 -14.91 -2.43 2.45
N ASP A 152 -15.41 -3.28 1.57
CA ASP A 152 -16.43 -4.29 1.86
C ASP A 152 -15.87 -5.52 2.55
N ASP A 153 -14.60 -5.87 2.30
CA ASP A 153 -13.96 -7.07 2.85
C ASP A 153 -12.86 -6.70 3.85
N VAL A 154 -11.90 -5.86 3.45
CA VAL A 154 -10.74 -5.56 4.29
C VAL A 154 -11.12 -4.64 5.45
N TRP A 155 -11.69 -3.48 5.16
CA TRP A 155 -12.06 -2.49 6.19
C TRP A 155 -13.18 -2.99 7.10
N ALA A 156 -14.17 -3.70 6.54
CA ALA A 156 -15.31 -4.24 7.26
C ALA A 156 -14.93 -5.21 8.40
N ALA A 157 -13.71 -5.77 8.39
CA ALA A 157 -13.18 -6.55 9.51
C ALA A 157 -13.13 -5.77 10.84
N GLY A 158 -13.07 -4.43 10.78
CA GLY A 158 -13.29 -3.56 11.94
C GLY A 158 -12.15 -3.54 12.97
N VAL A 159 -10.93 -3.88 12.57
CA VAL A 159 -9.72 -3.85 13.42
C VAL A 159 -8.68 -2.80 12.99
N TRP A 160 -8.83 -2.27 11.77
CA TRP A 160 -7.89 -1.36 11.12
C TRP A 160 -8.17 0.11 11.46
N ASP A 161 -7.13 0.95 11.55
CA ASP A 161 -7.28 2.43 11.47
C ASP A 161 -7.04 2.96 10.06
N GLY A 162 -6.52 2.13 9.16
CA GLY A 162 -6.26 2.55 7.80
C GLY A 162 -5.80 1.44 6.88
N ILE A 163 -5.54 1.84 5.64
CA ILE A 163 -5.14 0.98 4.53
C ILE A 163 -3.78 1.45 4.02
N PHE A 164 -2.89 0.49 3.86
CA PHE A 164 -1.60 0.65 3.21
C PHE A 164 -1.70 0.02 1.81
N LEU A 165 -1.72 0.86 0.78
CA LEU A 165 -1.89 0.49 -0.62
C LEU A 165 -0.51 0.24 -1.24
N ASP A 166 -0.21 -1.00 -1.58
CA ASP A 166 1.04 -1.38 -2.22
C ASP A 166 0.92 -1.49 -3.75
N VAL A 167 2.04 -1.36 -4.45
CA VAL A 167 2.10 -1.26 -5.92
C VAL A 167 1.16 -0.16 -6.43
N TRP A 168 1.08 0.93 -5.66
CA TRP A 168 0.09 1.99 -5.81
C TRP A 168 0.72 3.33 -6.23
N GLY A 169 1.79 3.26 -7.03
CA GLY A 169 2.53 4.40 -7.54
C GLY A 169 1.86 5.09 -8.73
N ASP A 170 2.43 6.23 -9.16
CA ASP A 170 2.03 6.88 -10.42
C ASP A 170 2.48 6.06 -11.65
N ARG A 171 3.43 5.15 -11.42
CA ARG A 171 3.95 4.20 -12.41
C ARG A 171 4.42 2.92 -11.74
N ILE A 172 4.24 1.79 -12.45
CA ILE A 172 4.84 0.50 -12.08
C ILE A 172 6.20 0.36 -12.79
N TYR A 173 7.28 0.76 -12.12
CA TYR A 173 8.64 0.74 -12.71
C TYR A 173 9.21 -0.66 -12.91
N SER A 174 8.70 -1.65 -12.18
CA SER A 174 9.13 -3.04 -12.20
C SER A 174 8.39 -3.88 -13.25
N ALA A 175 7.43 -3.31 -13.98
CA ALA A 175 6.75 -4.00 -15.07
C ALA A 175 7.76 -4.50 -16.12
N ASP A 176 7.58 -5.75 -16.57
CA ASP A 176 8.49 -6.42 -17.51
C ASP A 176 8.26 -6.02 -18.98
N ARG A 177 7.28 -5.15 -19.23
CA ARG A 177 6.94 -4.56 -20.54
C ARG A 177 6.82 -3.05 -20.43
N ASP A 178 7.13 -2.37 -21.53
CA ASP A 178 7.02 -0.92 -21.70
C ASP A 178 5.83 -0.50 -22.59
N HIS A 179 4.95 -1.45 -22.92
CA HIS A 179 3.71 -1.28 -23.67
C HIS A 179 2.75 -2.45 -23.41
N TRP A 180 1.43 -2.19 -23.45
CA TRP A 180 0.38 -3.21 -23.33
C TRP A 180 -1.01 -2.64 -23.66
N ASP A 181 -1.97 -3.52 -23.96
CA ASP A 181 -3.34 -3.19 -24.39
C ASP A 181 -4.24 -2.93 -23.17
N ILE A 182 -4.45 -1.65 -22.85
CA ILE A 182 -5.15 -1.25 -21.62
C ILE A 182 -6.67 -1.20 -21.77
N ASP A 183 -7.22 -1.30 -22.98
CA ASP A 183 -8.66 -1.18 -23.24
C ASP A 183 -9.27 -2.35 -24.03
N SER A 184 -8.43 -3.34 -24.38
CA SER A 184 -8.74 -4.53 -25.16
C SER A 184 -9.21 -4.23 -26.59
N ASP A 185 -8.69 -3.16 -27.21
CA ASP A 185 -8.98 -2.83 -28.61
C ASP A 185 -8.08 -3.54 -29.62
N GLY A 186 -7.06 -4.28 -29.15
CA GLY A 186 -6.08 -4.99 -29.95
C GLY A 186 -4.86 -4.14 -30.34
N THR A 187 -4.61 -3.04 -29.62
CA THR A 187 -3.46 -2.16 -29.79
C THR A 187 -2.71 -2.06 -28.47
N ASP A 188 -1.38 -2.11 -28.50
CA ASP A 188 -0.58 -1.82 -27.31
C ASP A 188 -0.36 -0.31 -27.16
N GLU A 189 -0.71 0.24 -26.00
CA GLU A 189 -0.32 1.59 -25.60
C GLU A 189 1.11 1.59 -25.07
N PRO A 190 1.98 2.51 -25.49
CA PRO A 190 3.27 2.68 -24.84
C PRO A 190 3.10 3.27 -23.44
N ASP A 191 4.06 3.00 -22.58
CA ASP A 191 4.13 3.47 -21.20
C ASP A 191 3.83 4.95 -20.98
N ASP A 192 4.37 5.84 -21.84
CA ASP A 192 4.19 7.29 -21.72
C ASP A 192 2.74 7.74 -22.00
N SER A 193 1.91 6.87 -22.61
CA SER A 193 0.47 7.07 -22.74
C SER A 193 -0.34 6.43 -21.62
N ILE A 194 0.20 5.43 -20.91
CA ILE A 194 -0.48 4.72 -19.82
C ILE A 194 -0.26 5.44 -18.48
N TYR A 195 0.98 5.79 -18.18
CA TYR A 195 1.42 6.33 -16.90
C TYR A 195 1.67 7.83 -16.94
N GLY A 196 1.56 8.49 -15.79
CA GLY A 196 1.80 9.93 -15.64
C GLY A 196 0.52 10.74 -15.42
N PHE A 197 0.71 12.03 -15.14
CA PHE A 197 -0.38 12.92 -14.72
C PHE A 197 -1.44 13.06 -15.83
N GLY A 198 -2.69 12.73 -15.49
CA GLY A 198 -3.81 12.79 -16.42
C GLY A 198 -3.91 11.61 -17.39
N ASN A 199 -2.98 10.65 -17.34
CA ASN A 199 -3.02 9.43 -18.16
C ASN A 199 -3.92 8.35 -17.53
N PRO A 200 -4.31 7.31 -18.29
CA PRO A 200 -5.31 6.32 -17.87
C PRO A 200 -5.03 5.65 -16.52
N TRP A 201 -3.76 5.35 -16.22
CA TRP A 201 -3.38 4.77 -14.93
C TRP A 201 -3.71 5.70 -13.77
N GLU A 202 -3.27 6.96 -13.85
CA GLU A 202 -3.51 7.96 -12.81
C GLU A 202 -5.00 8.21 -12.61
N ARG A 203 -5.78 8.29 -13.70
CA ARG A 203 -7.24 8.49 -13.62
C ARG A 203 -7.95 7.31 -12.95
N GLY A 204 -7.54 6.07 -13.23
CA GLY A 204 -8.14 4.89 -12.61
C GLY A 204 -7.75 4.71 -11.14
N VAL A 205 -6.49 4.92 -10.79
CA VAL A 205 -6.02 4.95 -9.40
C VAL A 205 -6.69 6.07 -8.61
N ASN A 206 -6.82 7.28 -9.18
CA ASN A 206 -7.56 8.39 -8.59
C ASN A 206 -9.01 8.02 -8.30
N LEU A 207 -9.68 7.33 -9.22
CA LEU A 207 -11.05 6.88 -9.06
C LEU A 207 -11.18 5.90 -7.89
N ALA A 208 -10.27 4.92 -7.79
CA ALA A 208 -10.24 3.99 -6.68
C ALA A 208 -10.04 4.71 -5.34
N GLU A 209 -9.09 5.65 -5.26
CA GLU A 209 -8.86 6.46 -4.05
C GLU A 209 -10.08 7.30 -3.65
N GLN A 210 -10.82 7.86 -4.61
CA GLN A 210 -12.07 8.59 -4.34
C GLN A 210 -13.14 7.69 -3.73
N ILE A 211 -13.31 6.49 -4.29
CA ILE A 211 -14.29 5.50 -3.79
C ILE A 211 -13.94 5.12 -2.35
N ILE A 212 -12.68 4.76 -2.09
CA ILE A 212 -12.23 4.39 -0.74
C ILE A 212 -12.47 5.57 0.21
N ARG A 213 -11.94 6.75 -0.09
CA ARG A 213 -12.06 7.93 0.79
C ARG A 213 -13.51 8.32 1.06
N GLN A 214 -14.39 8.26 0.05
CA GLN A 214 -15.81 8.60 0.23
C GLN A 214 -16.50 7.65 1.22
N ARG A 215 -16.15 6.36 1.18
CA ARG A 215 -16.80 5.33 1.98
C ARG A 215 -16.19 5.18 3.37
N ILE A 216 -14.89 5.46 3.53
CA ILE A 216 -14.16 5.37 4.79
C ILE A 216 -13.39 6.67 5.09
N PRO A 217 -14.08 7.81 5.29
CA PRO A 217 -13.46 9.14 5.32
C PRO A 217 -12.44 9.34 6.44
N ASP A 218 -12.57 8.60 7.54
CA ASP A 218 -11.71 8.71 8.72
C ASP A 218 -10.51 7.74 8.70
N ALA A 219 -10.43 6.85 7.70
CA ALA A 219 -9.33 5.90 7.58
C ALA A 219 -8.03 6.60 7.16
N LEU A 220 -6.90 6.15 7.72
CA LEU A 220 -5.58 6.55 7.21
C LEU A 220 -5.32 5.84 5.88
N LEU A 221 -5.12 6.58 4.79
CA LEU A 221 -4.80 6.01 3.48
C LEU A 221 -3.35 6.36 3.12
N ILE A 222 -2.50 5.33 3.07
CA ILE A 222 -1.06 5.48 2.79
C ILE A 222 -0.74 4.69 1.53
N ALA A 223 -0.11 5.33 0.54
CA ALA A 223 0.35 4.64 -0.67
C ALA A 223 1.84 4.33 -0.58
N ASN A 224 2.26 3.15 -1.03
CA ASN A 224 3.67 2.81 -1.21
C ASN A 224 4.17 3.35 -2.55
N GLY A 225 5.40 3.86 -2.56
CA GLY A 225 6.08 4.32 -3.77
C GLY A 225 5.94 5.82 -4.03
N ASP A 226 5.96 6.17 -5.31
CA ASP A 226 6.12 7.55 -5.79
C ASP A 226 4.80 8.34 -5.91
N ARG A 227 3.67 7.66 -5.68
CA ARG A 227 2.29 8.16 -5.84
C ARG A 227 2.10 9.64 -5.53
N THR A 228 1.65 10.44 -6.49
CA THR A 228 1.36 11.85 -6.24
C THR A 228 0.22 12.00 -5.22
N LEU A 229 0.46 12.80 -4.16
CA LEU A 229 -0.55 13.06 -3.15
C LEU A 229 -1.58 14.06 -3.67
N LEU A 230 -2.76 13.56 -4.00
CA LEU A 230 -3.90 14.40 -4.32
C LEU A 230 -4.63 14.82 -3.04
N LYS A 231 -5.06 16.08 -3.02
CA LYS A 231 -5.68 16.70 -1.85
C LYS A 231 -6.88 15.90 -1.38
N GLN A 232 -6.92 15.60 -0.08
CA GLN A 232 -8.00 14.88 0.61
C GLN A 232 -8.18 13.40 0.21
N GLN A 233 -7.31 12.82 -0.61
CA GLN A 233 -7.40 11.40 -0.97
C GLN A 233 -6.49 10.54 -0.08
N LEU A 234 -5.19 10.84 -0.09
CA LEU A 234 -4.18 10.11 0.69
C LEU A 234 -3.66 10.96 1.86
N ASP A 235 -3.36 10.29 2.97
CA ASP A 235 -2.79 10.90 4.19
C ASP A 235 -1.25 10.88 4.20
N GLY A 236 -0.63 10.07 3.34
CA GLY A 236 0.82 9.97 3.25
C GLY A 236 1.32 8.95 2.23
N ARG A 237 2.65 8.84 2.17
CA ARG A 237 3.38 7.89 1.35
C ARG A 237 4.37 7.08 2.19
N ALA A 238 4.66 5.87 1.75
CA ALA A 238 5.76 5.06 2.22
C ALA A 238 6.86 4.95 1.15
N TRP A 239 8.10 4.88 1.62
CA TRP A 239 9.29 4.82 0.78
C TRP A 239 10.09 3.59 1.14
N GLU A 240 10.22 2.66 0.21
CA GLU A 240 11.07 1.50 0.39
C GLU A 240 12.54 1.86 0.20
N LYS A 241 13.43 1.25 1.00
CA LYS A 241 14.88 1.42 0.92
C LYS A 241 15.34 2.89 1.01
N PHE A 242 14.54 3.76 1.65
CA PHE A 242 14.81 5.18 1.72
C PHE A 242 16.17 5.48 2.37
N ALA A 243 17.06 6.10 1.60
CA ALA A 243 18.42 6.43 1.99
C ALA A 243 19.22 5.25 2.57
N ASP A 244 18.87 4.01 2.21
CA ASP A 244 19.58 2.81 2.66
C ASP A 244 20.94 2.74 1.95
N PRO A 245 22.08 2.85 2.67
CA PRO A 245 23.41 2.77 2.07
C PRO A 245 23.72 1.38 1.50
N ARG A 246 22.91 0.36 1.78
CA ARG A 246 23.01 -0.99 1.22
C ARG A 246 22.09 -1.22 0.03
N ALA A 247 21.21 -0.27 -0.30
CA ALA A 247 20.47 -0.33 -1.55
C ALA A 247 21.42 -0.01 -2.71
N ASP A 248 21.18 -0.60 -3.88
CA ASP A 248 21.94 -0.34 -5.12
C ASP A 248 21.59 1.03 -5.75
N ARG A 249 21.41 2.07 -4.91
CA ARG A 249 21.13 3.45 -5.34
C ARG A 249 21.77 4.47 -4.40
N ASN A 250 22.05 5.66 -4.92
CA ASN A 250 22.63 6.75 -4.13
C ASN A 250 21.59 7.28 -3.12
N PRO A 251 21.84 7.25 -1.79
CA PRO A 251 20.91 7.79 -0.80
C PRO A 251 20.50 9.25 -1.02
N MET A 252 21.35 10.05 -1.68
CA MET A 252 21.02 11.43 -2.03
C MET A 252 19.86 11.54 -3.00
N PHE A 253 19.70 10.57 -3.91
CA PHE A 253 18.58 10.53 -4.84
C PHE A 253 17.25 10.45 -4.08
N ASP A 254 17.17 9.58 -3.08
CA ASP A 254 15.96 9.39 -2.28
C ASP A 254 15.62 10.67 -1.51
N ILE A 255 16.62 11.35 -0.95
CA ILE A 255 16.44 12.60 -0.21
C ILE A 255 15.96 13.71 -1.15
N GLU A 256 16.57 13.85 -2.33
CA GLU A 256 16.16 14.81 -3.34
C GLU A 256 14.73 14.56 -3.81
N GLN A 257 14.37 13.29 -4.05
CA GLN A 257 13.02 12.89 -4.43
C GLN A 257 12.00 13.13 -3.31
N TYR A 258 12.34 12.80 -2.07
CA TYR A 258 11.48 13.09 -0.92
C TYR A 258 11.27 14.59 -0.75
N VAL A 259 12.33 15.40 -0.83
CA VAL A 259 12.21 16.86 -0.71
C VAL A 259 11.38 17.42 -1.86
N SER A 260 11.61 17.01 -3.11
CA SER A 260 10.85 17.53 -4.26
C SER A 260 9.37 17.18 -4.17
N LEU A 261 9.03 15.94 -3.82
CA LEU A 261 7.64 15.46 -3.76
C LEU A 261 6.89 15.92 -2.51
N THR A 262 7.58 16.37 -1.45
CA THR A 262 6.96 16.81 -0.18
C THR A 262 7.07 18.31 0.08
N ALA A 263 7.87 19.06 -0.70
CA ALA A 263 8.00 20.51 -0.55
C ALA A 263 6.86 21.30 -1.22
N GLU A 264 6.03 20.67 -2.05
CA GLU A 264 4.95 21.31 -2.79
C GLU A 264 3.56 21.04 -2.16
N GLY A 265 2.67 22.04 -2.25
CA GLY A 265 1.26 21.94 -1.80
C GLY A 265 0.99 22.28 -0.34
N ASP A 266 -0.18 21.85 0.16
CA ASP A 266 -0.65 22.03 1.55
C ASP A 266 -0.07 20.98 2.51
N HIS A 267 0.80 20.09 2.03
CA HIS A 267 1.38 19.02 2.83
C HIS A 267 2.44 19.56 3.80
N ARG A 268 2.66 18.83 4.91
CA ARG A 268 3.66 19.23 5.91
C ARG A 268 5.03 19.34 5.24
N ARG A 269 5.62 20.53 5.27
CA ARG A 269 7.00 20.74 4.79
C ARG A 269 7.94 19.74 5.48
N PRO A 270 8.80 19.05 4.72
CA PRO A 270 9.69 18.05 5.27
C PRO A 270 10.60 18.68 6.33
N GLY A 271 10.63 18.08 7.53
CA GLY A 271 11.71 18.28 8.47
C GLY A 271 12.71 17.15 8.28
N LEU A 272 13.87 17.45 7.70
CA LEU A 272 14.94 16.45 7.54
C LEU A 272 15.91 16.56 8.71
N ALA A 273 15.93 15.55 9.58
CA ALA A 273 17.01 15.32 10.53
C ALA A 273 17.52 13.90 10.28
N MET A 274 18.65 13.78 9.60
CA MET A 274 19.21 12.49 9.21
C MET A 274 20.64 12.37 9.74
N THR A 275 20.92 11.24 10.39
CA THR A 275 22.26 10.82 10.75
C THR A 275 22.49 9.48 10.04
N ILE A 276 23.26 9.50 8.95
CA ILE A 276 23.70 8.25 8.30
C ILE A 276 24.98 7.81 8.99
N ASP A 277 24.85 6.87 9.91
CA ASP A 277 26.00 6.13 10.39
C ASP A 277 26.43 5.17 9.28
N LYS A 278 27.61 5.41 8.68
CA LYS A 278 28.23 4.43 7.79
C LYS A 278 28.45 3.16 8.59
N LEU A 279 27.62 2.14 8.37
CA LEU A 279 27.92 0.79 8.79
C LEU A 279 29.30 0.42 8.22
N GLY A 280 30.25 0.15 9.12
CA GLY A 280 31.60 -0.28 8.73
C GLY A 280 31.54 -1.50 7.82
N ALA A 281 32.65 -1.75 7.11
CA ALA A 281 32.76 -2.87 6.17
C ALA A 281 32.18 -4.17 6.77
N ALA A 282 31.35 -4.86 5.99
CA ALA A 282 30.85 -6.17 6.38
C ALA A 282 32.04 -7.09 6.70
N PRO A 283 31.97 -7.92 7.76
CA PRO A 283 33.02 -8.89 8.03
C PRO A 283 33.17 -9.79 6.79
N HIS A 284 34.39 -9.89 6.27
CA HIS A 284 34.73 -10.80 5.20
C HIS A 284 34.34 -12.23 5.62
N SER A 285 33.55 -12.89 4.78
CA SER A 285 33.21 -14.32 4.85
C SER A 285 34.43 -15.21 4.76
#